data_AF-A0A449GEK0-F1
#
_entry.id   AF-A0A449GEK0-F1
#
_cell.length_a   1.000
_cell.length_b   1.000
_cell.length_c   1.000
_cell.angle_alpha   90.00
_cell.angle_beta   90.00
_cell.angle_gamma   90.00
#
_symmetry.space_group_name_H-M   'P 1'
#
loop_
_entity.id
_entity.type
_entity.pdbx_description
1 polymer ?
#
loop_
_entity_poly.entity_id
_entity_poly.type
_entity_poly.pdbx_seq_one_letter_code
_entity_poly.pdbx_strand_id
1 'polypeptide(L)' 'MPECTRYQFIIDGGLSERARAAFPELTATVAPHKTATTLFGPVPDSTAMRGILARIDDLGLTLLELRRLPD' A
#
# COMPACT_ATOMS: atom_id res chain seq x y z
N MET A 1 1.83 -5.08 24.97
CA MET A 1 1.09 -5.58 23.79
C MET A 1 1.55 -4.71 22.62
N PRO A 2 2.26 -5.21 21.60
CA PRO A 2 2.59 -4.36 20.46
C PRO A 2 1.36 -4.20 19.56
N GLU A 3 0.87 -2.97 19.48
CA GLU A 3 -0.28 -2.58 18.67
C GLU A 3 0.20 -2.59 17.22
N CYS A 4 -0.09 -3.68 16.49
CA CYS A 4 0.30 -3.84 15.09
C CYS A 4 -0.36 -2.74 14.27
N THR A 5 0.33 -1.63 14.11
CA THR A 5 -0.17 -0.48 13.38
C THR A 5 -0.40 -0.88 11.93
N ARG A 6 -1.66 -0.81 11.50
CA ARG A 6 -2.03 -1.15 10.14
C ARG A 6 -1.93 0.11 9.30
N TYR A 7 -1.15 0.08 8.23
CA TYR A 7 -1.07 1.20 7.31
C TYR A 7 -1.92 0.90 6.09
N GLN A 8 -2.61 1.93 5.60
CA GLN A 8 -3.34 1.96 4.36
C GLN A 8 -2.70 2.98 3.42
N PHE A 9 -2.43 2.58 2.19
CA PHE A 9 -1.88 3.42 1.14
C PHE A 9 -2.90 3.41 -0.01
N ILE A 10 -3.50 4.55 -0.31
CA ILE A 10 -4.42 4.75 -1.42
C ILE A 10 -3.61 5.34 -2.56
N ILE A 11 -3.64 4.69 -3.73
CA ILE A 11 -2.85 5.03 -4.91
C ILE A 11 -3.81 5.35 -6.06
N ASP A 12 -3.51 6.40 -6.81
CA ASP A 12 -4.20 6.77 -8.04
C ASP A 12 -3.74 5.86 -9.17
N GLY A 13 -4.70 5.29 -9.88
CA GLY A 13 -4.44 4.27 -10.89
C GLY A 13 -4.48 2.85 -10.31
N GLY A 14 -4.80 1.92 -11.20
CA GLY A 14 -4.83 0.50 -10.87
C GLY A 14 -3.43 0.01 -10.54
N LEU A 15 -3.25 -0.48 -9.31
CA LEU A 15 -2.03 -1.19 -8.94
C LEU A 15 -1.94 -2.41 -9.86
N SER A 16 -0.98 -2.37 -10.78
CA SER A 16 -0.79 -3.44 -11.76
C SER A 16 -0.55 -4.77 -11.04
N GLU A 17 -0.91 -5.88 -11.66
CA GLU A 17 -0.66 -7.22 -11.09
C GLU A 17 0.79 -7.41 -10.60
N ARG A 18 1.76 -6.82 -11.30
CA ARG A 18 3.18 -6.79 -10.90
C ARG A 18 3.41 -6.10 -9.56
N ALA A 19 2.76 -4.97 -9.34
CA ALA A 19 2.83 -4.23 -8.08
C ALA A 19 2.20 -5.05 -6.94
N ARG A 20 1.07 -5.70 -7.23
CA ARG A 20 0.40 -6.62 -6.30
C ARG A 20 1.27 -7.82 -5.95
N ALA A 21 1.94 -8.40 -6.94
CA ALA A 21 2.88 -9.49 -6.78
C ALA A 21 4.14 -9.10 -6.02
N ALA A 22 4.52 -7.82 -6.02
CA ALA A 22 5.62 -7.32 -5.23
C ALA A 22 5.29 -7.28 -3.73
N PHE A 23 4.01 -7.23 -3.36
CA PHE A 23 3.57 -7.18 -1.96
C PHE A 23 2.69 -8.37 -1.58
N PRO A 24 3.20 -9.62 -1.62
CA PRO A 24 2.40 -10.78 -1.25
C PRO A 24 1.99 -10.76 0.24
N GLU A 25 2.78 -10.08 1.08
CA GLU A 25 2.53 -9.93 2.51
C GLU A 25 1.54 -8.81 2.85
N LEU A 26 1.24 -7.92 1.90
CA LEU A 26 0.29 -6.81 2.07
C LEU A 26 -0.95 -7.07 1.24
N THR A 27 -2.12 -6.78 1.80
CA THR A 27 -3.36 -6.96 1.06
C THR A 27 -3.63 -5.73 0.20
N ALA A 28 -3.62 -5.90 -1.11
CA ALA A 28 -4.07 -4.87 -2.05
C ALA A 28 -5.53 -5.08 -2.43
N THR A 29 -6.36 -4.07 -2.21
CA THR A 29 -7.76 -4.02 -2.62
C THR A 29 -7.96 -2.91 -3.64
N VAL A 30 -8.44 -3.28 -4.84
CA VAL A 30 -8.78 -2.32 -5.89
C VAL A 30 -10.18 -1.77 -5.59
N ALA A 31 -10.34 -0.45 -5.60
CA ALA A 31 -11.65 0.17 -5.41
C ALA A 31 -12.59 -0.20 -6.56
N PRO A 32 -13.92 -0.30 -6.32
CA PRO A 32 -14.90 -0.73 -7.32
C PRO A 32 -14.90 0.10 -8.61
N HIS A 33 -14.41 1.34 -8.57
CA HIS A 33 -14.30 2.21 -9.74
C HIS A 33 -12.99 2.08 -10.53
N LYS A 34 -12.05 1.20 -10.13
CA LYS A 34 -10.69 1.06 -10.69
C LYS A 34 -9.86 2.35 -10.78
N THR A 35 -10.33 3.44 -10.18
CA THR A 35 -9.64 4.73 -10.14
C THR A 35 -8.59 4.78 -9.05
N ALA A 36 -8.78 4.02 -7.96
CA ALA A 36 -7.84 3.97 -6.85
C ALA A 36 -7.60 2.54 -6.38
N THR A 37 -6.39 2.29 -5.88
CA THR A 37 -6.03 1.03 -5.23
C THR A 37 -5.58 1.28 -3.80
N THR A 38 -6.16 0.53 -2.87
CA THR A 38 -5.83 0.60 -1.45
C THR A 38 -4.97 -0.59 -1.08
N LEU A 39 -3.70 -0.35 -0.74
CA LEU A 39 -2.83 -1.32 -0.07
C LEU A 39 -3.03 -1.22 1.43
N PHE A 40 -3.21 -2.33 2.13
CA PHE A 40 -3.22 -2.34 3.58
C PHE A 40 -2.47 -3.53 4.17
N GLY A 41 -1.74 -3.30 5.25
CA GLY A 41 -1.06 -4.37 5.97
C GLY A 41 -0.36 -3.90 7.23
N PRO A 42 0.12 -4.86 8.04
CA PRO A 42 0.95 -4.57 9.20
C PRO A 42 2.31 -4.08 8.69
N VAL A 43 2.63 -2.80 8.92
CA VAL A 43 3.94 -2.25 8.56
C VAL A 43 4.71 -2.07 9.86
N PRO A 44 5.71 -2.93 10.12
CA PRO A 44 6.42 -2.92 11.41
C PRO A 44 7.28 -1.67 11.57
N ASP A 45 7.85 -1.16 10.46
CA ASP A 45 8.82 -0.07 10.50
C ASP A 45 8.78 0.81 9.24
N SER A 46 9.36 2.02 9.36
CA SER A 46 9.54 2.95 8.23
C SER A 46 10.37 2.38 7.08
N THR A 47 11.20 1.37 7.32
CA THR A 47 11.96 0.66 6.27
C THR A 47 11.04 -0.13 5.35
N ALA A 48 10.09 -0.87 5.91
CA ALA A 48 9.08 -1.58 5.13
C ALA A 48 8.22 -0.59 4.33
N MET A 49 7.82 0.52 4.95
CA MET A 49 7.12 1.62 4.27
C MET A 49 7.93 2.21 3.11
N ARG A 50 9.22 2.50 3.32
CA ARG A 50 10.10 3.01 2.25
C ARG A 50 10.23 2.03 1.10
N GLY A 51 10.30 0.72 1.37
CA GLY A 51 10.32 -0.31 0.32
C GLY A 51 9.02 -0.40 -0.47
N ILE A 52 7.88 -0.05 0.14
CA ILE A 52 6.60 0.09 -0.55
C ILE A 52 6.60 1.33 -1.44
N LEU A 53 7.00 2.48 -0.88
CA LEU A 53 7.08 3.74 -1.62
C LEU A 53 8.04 3.66 -2.81
N ALA A 54 9.22 3.06 -2.64
CA ALA A 54 10.19 2.90 -3.72
C ALA A 54 9.63 2.07 -4.88
N ARG A 55 8.84 1.03 -4.59
CA ARG A 55 8.18 0.23 -5.63
C ARG A 55 7.03 0.98 -6.30
N ILE A 56 6.26 1.76 -5.54
CA ILE A 56 5.22 2.65 -6.10
C ILE A 56 5.86 3.65 -7.08
N ASP A 57 6.99 4.26 -6.69
CA ASP A 57 7.75 5.22 -7.50
C ASP A 57 8.36 4.57 -8.76
N ASP A 58 8.96 3.39 -8.62
CA ASP A 58 9.49 2.58 -9.74
C ASP A 58 8.40 2.23 -10.77
N LEU A 59 7.18 2.03 -10.30
CA LEU A 59 6.02 1.75 -11.14
C LEU A 59 5.40 3.01 -11.77
N GLY A 60 5.84 4.21 -11.37
CA GLY A 60 5.26 5.48 -11.80
C GLY A 60 3.84 5.70 -11.28
N LEU A 61 3.50 5.12 -10.13
CA LEU A 61 2.18 5.24 -9.50
C LEU A 61 2.13 6.45 -8.56
N THR A 62 0.99 7.16 -8.55
CA THR A 62 0.81 8.33 -7.68
C THR A 62 0.14 7.90 -6.37
N LEU A 63 0.80 8.07 -5.23
CA LEU A 63 0.14 7.88 -3.93
C LEU A 63 -0.85 9.01 -3.68
N LEU A 64 -2.15 8.69 -3.57
CA LEU A 64 -3.21 9.63 -3.23
C LEU A 64 -3.23 9.94 -1.74
N GLU A 65 -3.19 8.90 -0.91
CA GLU A 65 -3.40 9.06 0.52
C GLU A 65 -2.67 8.00 1.32
N LEU A 66 -2.12 8.39 2.47
CA LEU A 66 -1.55 7.48 3.46
C LEU A 66 -2.39 7.60 4.74
N ARG A 67 -3.05 6.51 5.13
CA ARG A 67 -3.76 6.40 6.41
C ARG A 67 -3.09 5.40 7.32
N ARG A 68 -2.76 5.84 8.52
CA ARG A 68 -2.33 4.95 9.60
C ARG A 68 -3.55 4.62 10.45
N LEU A 69 -3.96 3.36 10.47
CA LEU A 69 -5.00 2.87 11.37
C LEU A 69 -4.33 2.40 12.67
N PRO A 70 -4.65 3.01 13.83
CA PRO A 70 -4.53 2.31 15.09
C PRO A 70 -5.57 1.17 15.11
N ASP A 71 -5.18 -0.01 15.60
CA ASP A 71 -6.12 -1.10 15.91
C ASP A 71 -6.76 -0.82 17.29
#